data_AF-A0A0G0EEJ1-F1
#
_entry.id   AF-A0A0G0EEJ1-F1
#
_cell.length_a   1.000
_cell.length_b   1.000
_cell.length_c   1.000
_cell.angle_alpha   90.00
_cell.angle_beta   90.00
_cell.angle_gamma   90.00
#
_symmetry.space_group_name_H-M   'P 1'
#
loop_
_entity.id
_entity.type
_entity.pdbx_description
1 polymer ?
#
loop_
_entity_poly.entity_id
_entity_poly.type
_entity_poly.pdbx_seq_one_letter_code
_entity_poly.pdbx_strand_id
1 'polypeptide(L)'
;MSKLLKLKIVTPERLVLEEMVEQVTLPTTEGEITILPDHIPLIAGLKSGDVVAFANGEHIPMAVVGGFVEVKPFDSAQGKQTEVAVLADFAEHVAEISNEKITQAKASAEELKKKFENKEIVDFEHFEAELERSLTRVKIADKWRARKYRK
;
A
#
# COMPACT_ATOMS: atom_id res chain seq x y z
N MET A 1 26.14 4.26 10.39
CA MET A 1 24.96 3.40 10.59
C MET A 1 23.76 4.15 10.06
N SER A 2 22.99 3.58 9.15
CA SER A 2 21.71 4.15 8.73
C SER A 2 20.77 4.16 9.93
N LYS A 3 20.11 5.28 10.17
CA LYS A 3 18.98 5.29 11.11
C LYS A 3 17.84 4.54 10.46
N LEU A 4 17.06 3.82 11.27
CA LEU A 4 15.90 3.07 10.82
C LEU A 4 14.64 3.71 11.38
N LEU A 5 13.54 3.58 10.64
CA LEU A 5 12.19 3.90 11.08
C LEU A 5 11.38 2.61 11.21
N LYS A 6 10.40 2.61 12.10
CA LYS A 6 9.48 1.49 12.26
C LYS A 6 8.34 1.66 11.28
N LEU A 7 8.20 0.74 10.32
CA LEU A 7 7.07 0.71 9.40
C LEU A 7 6.06 -0.32 9.87
N LYS A 8 4.79 0.08 9.91
CA LYS A 8 3.66 -0.78 10.22
C LYS A 8 2.57 -0.58 9.17
N ILE A 9 2.17 -1.65 8.49
CA ILE A 9 1.06 -1.64 7.52
C ILE A 9 -0.06 -2.51 8.07
N VAL A 10 -1.21 -1.91 8.32
CA VAL A 10 -2.36 -2.53 8.95
C VAL A 10 -3.57 -2.37 8.05
N THR A 11 -4.34 -3.44 7.90
CA THR A 11 -5.69 -3.43 7.32
C THR A 11 -6.72 -3.84 8.38
N PRO A 12 -8.02 -3.63 8.14
CA PRO A 12 -9.06 -4.14 9.03
C PRO A 12 -9.00 -5.65 9.27
N GLU A 13 -8.43 -6.40 8.32
CA GLU A 13 -8.32 -7.86 8.39
C GLU A 13 -7.09 -8.35 9.15
N ARG A 14 -5.92 -7.71 8.95
CA ARG A 14 -4.65 -8.19 9.51
C ARG A 14 -3.56 -7.13 9.57
N LEU A 15 -2.55 -7.40 10.39
CA LEU A 15 -1.24 -6.78 10.28
C LEU A 15 -0.53 -7.36 9.04
N VAL A 16 -0.24 -6.52 8.05
CA VAL A 16 0.35 -6.96 6.78
C VAL A 16 1.87 -6.94 6.83
N LEU A 17 2.44 -5.89 7.42
CA LEU A 17 3.89 -5.75 7.57
C LEU A 17 4.20 -5.00 8.87
N GLU A 18 5.20 -5.46 9.62
CA GLU A 18 5.80 -4.72 10.73
C GLU A 18 7.30 -4.95 10.73
N GLU A 19 8.08 -3.92 10.39
CA GLU A 19 9.53 -4.06 10.22
C GLU A 19 10.28 -2.73 10.40
N MET A 20 11.57 -2.81 10.73
CA MET A 20 12.48 -1.66 10.73
C MET A 20 13.05 -1.46 9.33
N VAL A 21 12.81 -0.29 8.75
CA VAL A 21 13.18 0.05 7.36
C VAL A 21 13.97 1.35 7.32
N GLU A 22 14.71 1.60 6.25
CA GLU A 22 15.50 2.82 6.08
C GLU A 22 14.64 3.98 5.59
N GLN A 23 13.67 3.69 4.72
CA GLN A 23 12.73 4.66 4.20
C GLN A 23 11.46 3.98 3.70
N VAL A 24 10.39 4.76 3.57
CA VAL A 24 9.15 4.32 2.94
C VAL A 24 8.62 5.39 2.00
N THR A 25 8.32 5.00 0.77
CA THR A 25 7.71 5.84 -0.26
C THR A 25 6.26 5.44 -0.43
N LEU A 26 5.33 6.40 -0.43
CA LEU A 26 3.91 6.12 -0.52
C LEU A 26 3.13 7.22 -1.26
N PRO A 27 2.04 6.86 -1.96
CA PRO A 27 1.18 7.80 -2.65
C PRO A 27 0.16 8.42 -1.68
N THR A 28 0.21 9.72 -1.51
CA THR A 28 -0.82 10.50 -0.80
C THR A 28 -1.83 11.12 -1.76
N THR A 29 -2.90 11.69 -1.22
CA THR A 29 -3.90 12.45 -1.99
C THR A 29 -3.31 13.65 -2.72
N GLU A 30 -2.24 14.26 -2.20
CA GLU A 30 -1.61 15.46 -2.76
C GLU A 30 -0.36 15.17 -3.61
N GLY A 31 0.09 13.91 -3.66
CA GLY A 31 1.29 13.53 -4.40
C GLY A 31 2.02 12.35 -3.79
N GLU A 32 3.21 12.05 -4.28
CA GLU A 32 4.06 10.99 -3.70
C GLU A 32 5.00 11.58 -2.65
N ILE A 33 5.09 10.94 -1.48
CA ILE A 33 6.01 11.34 -0.42
C ILE A 33 6.95 10.19 -0.06
N THR A 34 8.16 10.54 0.39
CA THR A 34 9.10 9.59 0.97
C THR A 34 9.41 10.01 2.39
N ILE A 35 9.17 9.12 3.34
CA ILE A 35 9.42 9.33 4.77
C ILE A 35 10.75 8.69 5.13
N LEU A 36 11.59 9.49 5.78
CA LEU A 36 12.91 9.12 6.29
C LEU A 36 12.89 9.07 7.82
N PRO A 37 13.94 8.53 8.46
CA PRO A 37 14.10 8.62 9.91
C PRO A 37 14.16 10.08 10.37
N ASP A 38 13.67 10.34 11.58
CA ASP A 38 13.54 11.67 12.19
C ASP A 38 12.55 12.62 11.49
N HIS A 39 11.65 12.10 10.65
CA HIS A 39 10.59 12.89 10.04
C HIS A 39 9.63 13.48 11.08
N ILE A 40 9.13 14.69 10.83
CA ILE A 40 8.15 15.35 11.69
C ILE A 40 6.83 14.56 11.74
N PRO A 41 6.04 14.68 12.82
CA PRO A 41 4.72 14.08 12.86
C PRO A 41 3.84 14.56 11.69
N LEU A 42 3.15 13.64 11.05
CA LEU A 42 2.32 13.92 9.87
C LEU A 42 1.15 12.94 9.82
N ILE A 43 -0.04 13.42 9.48
CA ILE A 43 -1.15 12.57 9.08
C ILE A 43 -1.56 13.00 7.66
N ALA A 44 -1.66 12.04 6.75
CA ALA A 44 -2.08 12.30 5.37
C ALA A 44 -3.00 11.20 4.84
N GLY A 45 -3.88 11.56 3.90
CA GLY A 45 -4.70 10.59 3.18
C GLY A 45 -3.84 9.75 2.22
N LEU A 46 -4.07 8.45 2.20
CA LEU A 46 -3.39 7.49 1.33
C LEU A 46 -4.23 7.27 0.07
N LYS A 47 -3.59 7.32 -1.10
CA LYS A 47 -4.21 6.99 -2.36
C LYS A 47 -3.89 5.54 -2.74
N SER A 48 -4.74 4.94 -3.56
CA SER A 48 -4.48 3.63 -4.15
C SER A 48 -3.23 3.65 -5.04
N GLY A 49 -2.30 2.73 -4.79
CA GLY A 49 -1.01 2.66 -5.46
C GLY A 49 -0.05 1.70 -4.77
N ASP A 50 1.26 1.93 -4.91
CA ASP A 50 2.28 1.12 -4.24
C ASP A 50 2.97 1.86 -3.11
N VAL A 51 2.99 1.25 -1.93
CA VAL A 51 3.88 1.62 -0.83
C VAL A 51 5.17 0.82 -0.99
N VAL A 52 6.29 1.52 -1.06
CA VAL A 52 7.60 0.90 -1.28
C VAL A 52 8.46 1.17 -0.06
N ALA A 53 8.65 0.14 0.75
CA ALA A 53 9.64 0.20 1.82
C ALA A 53 11.02 -0.18 1.29
N PHE A 54 12.08 0.36 1.88
CA PHE A 54 13.45 0.01 1.56
C PHE A 54 14.17 -0.45 2.82
N ALA A 55 14.68 -1.68 2.80
CA ALA A 55 15.41 -2.26 3.92
C ALA A 55 16.57 -3.11 3.41
N ASN A 56 17.75 -2.97 4.01
CA ASN A 56 18.93 -3.79 3.73
C ASN A 56 19.31 -3.83 2.23
N GLY A 57 19.11 -2.72 1.51
CA GLY A 57 19.42 -2.64 0.08
C GLY A 57 18.33 -3.18 -0.86
N GLU A 58 17.19 -3.62 -0.36
CA GLU A 58 16.10 -4.20 -1.15
C GLU A 58 14.78 -3.44 -0.98
N HIS A 59 14.02 -3.34 -2.08
CA HIS A 59 12.67 -2.79 -2.08
C HIS A 59 11.64 -3.84 -1.68
N ILE A 60 10.67 -3.44 -0.86
CA ILE A 60 9.55 -4.25 -0.40
C ILE A 60 8.28 -3.54 -0.87
N PRO A 61 7.79 -3.84 -2.09
CA PRO A 61 6.62 -3.20 -2.64
C PRO A 61 5.34 -3.85 -2.13
N MET A 62 4.40 -3.00 -1.74
CA MET A 62 3.07 -3.36 -1.25
C MET A 62 2.04 -2.65 -2.12
N ALA A 63 1.06 -3.38 -2.64
CA ALA A 63 -0.11 -2.75 -3.24
C ALA A 63 -1.04 -2.30 -2.10
N VAL A 64 -1.44 -1.04 -2.09
CA VAL A 64 -2.37 -0.48 -1.11
C VAL A 64 -3.56 0.19 -1.81
N VAL A 65 -4.71 0.17 -1.16
CA VAL A 65 -5.94 0.82 -1.63
C VAL A 65 -6.48 1.65 -0.48
N GLY A 66 -6.62 2.95 -0.73
CA GLY A 66 -7.20 3.90 0.23
C GLY A 66 -6.53 3.95 1.60
N GLY A 67 -7.17 4.69 2.51
CA GLY A 67 -6.77 4.78 3.92
C GLY A 67 -5.94 6.02 4.28
N PHE A 68 -5.11 5.88 5.31
CA PHE A 68 -4.35 6.97 5.91
C PHE A 68 -2.92 6.54 6.26
N VAL A 69 -2.01 7.50 6.28
CA VAL A 69 -0.68 7.34 6.88
C VAL A 69 -0.56 8.26 8.08
N GLU A 70 -0.06 7.70 9.19
CA GLU A 70 0.32 8.41 10.41
C GLU A 70 1.83 8.26 10.60
N VAL A 71 2.53 9.38 10.74
CA VAL A 71 3.94 9.46 11.11
C VAL A 71 4.01 10.07 12.49
N LYS A 72 4.69 9.39 13.42
CA LYS A 72 4.84 9.87 14.80
C LYS A 72 6.19 9.52 15.40
N PRO A 73 6.66 10.30 16.38
CA PRO A 73 7.78 9.88 17.22
C PRO A 73 7.34 8.71 18.10
N PHE A 74 8.18 7.69 18.16
CA PHE A 74 8.03 6.52 18.99
C PHE A 74 9.25 6.41 19.91
N ASP A 75 9.01 6.29 21.21
CA ASP A 75 10.09 6.08 22.18
C ASP A 75 10.52 4.60 22.14
N SER A 76 11.70 4.37 21.56
CA SER A 76 12.35 3.07 21.51
C SER A 76 13.41 2.96 22.62
N ALA A 77 13.84 1.74 22.94
CA ALA A 77 14.92 1.49 23.90
C ALA A 77 16.24 2.21 23.54
N GLN A 78 16.39 2.63 22.29
CA GLN A 78 17.56 3.31 21.73
C GLN A 78 17.35 4.82 21.54
N GLY A 79 16.24 5.39 22.05
CA GLY A 79 15.87 6.80 21.93
C GLY A 79 14.61 7.03 21.08
N LYS A 80 14.31 8.30 20.79
CA LYS A 80 13.19 8.66 19.89
C LYS A 80 13.50 8.21 18.45
N GLN A 81 12.59 7.42 17.88
CA GLN A 81 12.62 6.97 16.50
C GLN A 81 11.32 7.39 15.79
N THR A 82 11.30 7.33 14.46
CA THR A 82 10.09 7.58 13.68
C THR A 82 9.32 6.28 13.51
N GLU A 83 8.03 6.28 13.80
CA GLU A 83 7.09 5.23 13.46
C GLU A 83 6.17 5.74 12.34
N VAL A 84 6.00 4.92 11.31
CA VAL A 84 5.09 5.14 10.20
C VAL A 84 4.04 4.04 10.22
N ALA A 85 2.81 4.40 10.55
CA ALA A 85 1.65 3.52 10.53
C ALA A 85 0.81 3.81 9.29
N VAL A 86 0.74 2.85 8.38
CA VAL A 86 -0.13 2.87 7.20
C VAL A 86 -1.39 2.08 7.55
N LEU A 87 -2.52 2.78 7.61
CA LEU A 87 -3.84 2.24 7.87
C LEU A 87 -4.58 2.19 6.53
N ALA A 88 -4.43 1.09 5.80
CA ALA A 88 -5.00 0.92 4.46
C ALA A 88 -6.31 0.12 4.51
N ASP A 89 -7.26 0.43 3.64
CA ASP A 89 -8.49 -0.37 3.52
C ASP A 89 -8.16 -1.76 2.97
N PHE A 90 -7.18 -1.82 2.09
CA PHE A 90 -6.62 -3.07 1.57
C PHE A 90 -5.12 -2.94 1.34
N ALA A 91 -4.38 -4.00 1.65
CA ALA A 91 -2.95 -4.07 1.37
C ALA A 91 -2.49 -5.52 1.15
N GLU A 92 -1.70 -5.74 0.11
CA GLU A 92 -1.10 -7.04 -0.24
C GLU A 92 0.35 -6.85 -0.68
N HIS A 93 1.21 -7.81 -0.33
CA HIS A 93 2.57 -7.83 -0.82
C HIS A 93 2.58 -8.21 -2.31
N VAL A 94 3.46 -7.61 -3.12
CA VAL A 94 3.49 -7.91 -4.57
C VAL A 94 3.75 -9.40 -4.86
N ALA A 95 4.50 -10.09 -4.00
CA ALA A 95 4.72 -11.53 -4.11
C ALA A 95 3.44 -12.37 -3.93
N GLU A 96 2.44 -11.86 -3.21
CA GLU A 96 1.14 -12.52 -3.00
C GLU A 96 0.20 -12.36 -4.20
N ILE A 97 0.54 -11.47 -5.15
CA ILE A 97 -0.22 -11.21 -6.37
C ILE A 97 0.18 -12.23 -7.45
N SER A 98 -0.50 -13.38 -7.46
CA SER A 98 -0.26 -14.44 -8.45
C SER A 98 -0.83 -14.09 -9.83
N ASN A 99 -0.30 -14.71 -10.89
CA ASN A 99 -0.84 -14.55 -12.25
C ASN A 99 -2.32 -14.92 -12.35
N GLU A 100 -2.77 -15.91 -11.56
CA GLU A 100 -4.17 -16.31 -11.47
C GLU A 100 -5.04 -15.22 -10.82
N LYS A 101 -4.55 -14.60 -9.74
CA LYS A 101 -5.24 -13.44 -9.13
C LYS A 101 -5.28 -12.24 -10.07
N ILE A 102 -4.26 -12.06 -10.92
CA ILE A 102 -4.23 -10.98 -11.92
C ILE A 102 -5.27 -11.23 -13.02
N THR A 103 -5.39 -12.46 -13.54
CA THR A 103 -6.40 -12.78 -14.57
C THR A 103 -7.82 -12.68 -14.01
N GLN A 104 -8.04 -13.17 -12.78
CA GLN A 104 -9.31 -13.00 -12.08
C GLN A 104 -9.62 -11.52 -11.83
N ALA A 105 -8.67 -10.73 -11.32
CA ALA A 105 -8.87 -9.30 -11.10
C ALA A 105 -9.20 -8.55 -12.40
N LYS A 106 -8.59 -8.92 -13.54
CA LYS A 106 -8.94 -8.36 -14.85
C LYS A 106 -10.36 -8.72 -15.27
N ALA A 107 -10.73 -9.99 -15.18
CA ALA A 107 -12.08 -10.44 -15.52
C ALA A 107 -13.13 -9.76 -14.64
N SER A 108 -12.93 -9.74 -13.31
CA SER A 108 -13.79 -9.06 -12.36
C SER A 108 -13.89 -7.56 -12.64
N ALA A 109 -12.77 -6.88 -12.91
CA ALA A 109 -12.78 -5.45 -13.26
C ALA A 109 -13.58 -5.17 -14.55
N GLU A 110 -13.44 -6.01 -15.58
CA GLU A 110 -14.21 -5.88 -16.82
C GLU A 110 -15.71 -6.13 -16.62
N GLU A 111 -16.06 -7.15 -15.84
CA GLU A 111 -17.46 -7.45 -15.51
C GLU A 111 -18.11 -6.36 -14.66
N LEU A 112 -17.41 -5.90 -13.62
CA LEU A 112 -17.90 -4.82 -12.75
C LEU A 112 -18.06 -3.53 -13.54
N LYS A 113 -17.13 -3.21 -14.46
CA LYS A 113 -17.25 -2.04 -15.34
C LYS A 113 -18.48 -2.11 -16.25
N LYS A 114 -18.78 -3.27 -16.84
CA LYS A 114 -20.00 -3.44 -17.67
C LYS A 114 -21.28 -3.27 -16.84
N LYS A 115 -21.33 -3.86 -15.65
CA LYS A 115 -22.47 -3.74 -14.75
C LYS A 115 -22.67 -2.30 -14.26
N PHE A 116 -21.57 -1.58 -14.02
CA PHE A 116 -21.57 -0.15 -13.69
C PHE A 116 -22.15 0.70 -14.82
N GLU A 117 -21.72 0.48 -16.06
CA GLU A 117 -22.23 1.20 -17.25
C GLU A 117 -23.73 0.96 -17.48
N ASN A 118 -24.22 -0.25 -17.17
CA ASN A 118 -25.64 -0.60 -17.30
C ASN A 118 -26.54 -0.06 -16.18
N LYS A 119 -25.99 0.60 -15.15
CA LYS A 119 -26.73 1.09 -13.95
C LYS A 119 -27.59 0.02 -13.26
N GLU A 120 -27.22 -1.26 -13.38
CA GLU A 120 -27.97 -2.39 -12.79
C GLU A 120 -27.72 -2.55 -11.27
N ILE A 121 -26.82 -1.75 -10.70
CA ILE A 121 -26.30 -1.95 -9.33
C ILE A 121 -26.91 -0.93 -8.37
N VAL A 122 -27.43 -1.43 -7.24
CA VAL A 122 -28.05 -0.65 -6.15
C VAL A 122 -27.00 -0.15 -5.14
N ASP A 123 -25.85 -0.82 -5.03
CA ASP A 123 -24.78 -0.49 -4.08
C ASP A 123 -23.55 0.06 -4.82
N PHE A 124 -23.54 1.36 -5.11
CA PHE A 124 -22.51 1.97 -5.96
C PHE A 124 -21.12 1.96 -5.31
N GLU A 125 -21.06 2.19 -4.00
CA GLU A 125 -19.82 2.38 -3.25
C GLU A 125 -19.01 1.09 -3.12
N HIS A 126 -19.68 -0.04 -2.83
CA HIS A 126 -19.00 -1.32 -2.70
C HIS A 126 -18.36 -1.76 -4.03
N PHE A 127 -19.03 -1.50 -5.15
CA PHE A 127 -18.56 -1.88 -6.47
C PHE A 127 -17.37 -1.03 -6.93
N GLU A 128 -17.38 0.27 -6.61
CA GLU A 128 -16.26 1.16 -6.91
C GLU A 128 -14.99 0.74 -6.16
N ALA A 129 -15.12 0.42 -4.87
CA ALA A 129 -14.00 -0.07 -4.06
C ALA A 129 -13.40 -1.37 -4.61
N GLU A 130 -14.25 -2.33 -5.02
CA GLU A 130 -13.78 -3.62 -5.54
C GLU A 130 -13.14 -3.50 -6.92
N LEU A 131 -13.67 -2.60 -7.77
CA LEU A 131 -13.06 -2.26 -9.04
C LEU A 131 -11.69 -1.60 -8.83
N GLU A 132 -11.59 -0.64 -7.90
CA GLU A 132 -10.34 0.06 -7.60
C GLU A 132 -9.28 -0.90 -7.06
N ARG A 133 -9.64 -1.83 -6.18
CA ARG A 133 -8.77 -2.91 -5.69
C ARG A 133 -8.23 -3.75 -6.84
N SER A 134 -9.12 -4.21 -7.70
CA SER A 134 -8.77 -5.07 -8.84
C SER A 134 -7.81 -4.37 -9.80
N LEU A 135 -8.10 -3.10 -10.15
CA LEU A 135 -7.25 -2.30 -11.03
C LEU A 135 -5.88 -2.01 -10.39
N THR A 136 -5.85 -1.68 -9.10
CA THR A 136 -4.61 -1.41 -8.37
C THR A 136 -3.73 -2.65 -8.32
N ARG A 137 -4.29 -3.82 -8.03
CA ARG A 137 -3.58 -5.10 -8.02
C ARG A 137 -2.88 -5.35 -9.37
N VAL A 138 -3.60 -5.17 -10.49
CA VAL A 138 -3.04 -5.34 -11.84
C VAL A 138 -1.92 -4.34 -12.11
N LYS A 139 -2.16 -3.06 -11.84
CA LYS A 139 -1.21 -1.97 -12.09
C LYS A 139 0.11 -2.18 -11.33
N ILE A 140 0.03 -2.54 -10.05
CA ILE A 140 1.22 -2.74 -9.22
C ILE A 140 1.96 -4.02 -9.62
N ALA A 141 1.25 -5.11 -9.93
CA ALA A 141 1.88 -6.33 -10.42
C ALA A 141 2.65 -6.09 -11.72
N ASP A 142 2.08 -5.36 -12.67
CA ASP A 142 2.76 -5.02 -13.92
C ASP A 142 3.97 -4.09 -13.70
N LYS A 143 3.86 -3.10 -12.79
CA LYS A 143 4.98 -2.19 -12.42
C LYS A 143 6.19 -2.95 -11.87
N TRP A 144 5.95 -3.97 -11.05
CA TRP A 144 6.99 -4.71 -10.33
C TRP A 144 7.39 -6.04 -10.97
N ARG A 145 6.77 -6.42 -12.09
CA ARG A 145 7.06 -7.66 -12.83
C ARG A 145 8.53 -7.78 -13.27
N ALA A 146 9.13 -6.67 -13.69
CA ALA A 146 10.50 -6.61 -14.23
C ALA A 146 11.53 -6.04 -13.24
N ARG A 147 11.10 -5.62 -12.04
CA ARG A 147 11.96 -4.98 -11.04
C ARG A 147 12.42 -6.00 -10.01
N LYS A 148 13.63 -5.82 -9.46
CA LYS A 148 14.11 -6.61 -8.33
C LYS A 148 13.47 -6.07 -7.04
N TYR A 149 12.90 -6.97 -6.24
CA TYR A 149 12.33 -6.66 -4.94
C TYR A 149 12.47 -7.87 -4.00
N ARG A 150 12.37 -7.63 -2.69
CA ARG A 150 12.37 -8.66 -1.65
C ARG A 150 11.00 -9.32 -1.62
N LYS A 151 10.96 -10.64 -1.80
CA LYS A 151 9.72 -11.43 -1.88
C LYS A 151 9.10 -11.71 -0.52
#